data_AF-A0A2T5CAI8-F1
#
_entry.id   AF-A0A2T5CAI8-F1
#
_cell.length_a   1.000
_cell.length_b   1.000
_cell.length_c   1.000
_cell.angle_alpha   90.00
_cell.angle_beta   90.00
_cell.angle_gamma   90.00
#
_symmetry.space_group_name_H-M   'P 1'
#
loop_
_entity.id
_entity.type
_entity.pdbx_description
1 polymer ?
#
loop_
_entity_poly.entity_id
_entity_poly.type
_entity_poly.pdbx_seq_one_letter_code
_entity_poly.pdbx_strand_id
1 'polypeptide(L)'
;MSSTNAKVRIKRFTATQRLFHLVLMVTFLIQSATGLARMYHETAWGQGLGNIFGGFEASLTVHVYVGIFMICAFVVHVLYALLNMFINRTGLFGPDSLLPRMADLRQAARHVGWILGLAKHPPLDRWGYWEKFDYWAVFWGMVILGGTGLLLAYPLASSNYMPGWGLNVAFWVHRIEAILAMVHIFVIHFFIAHLRRSNFPMDRTIFQGSADLRVAEHERPAWLARLKESGQLDQMIVGEVPVFKRAVFLVIGFAAVAAGVYMLIGGLVHAPLITW
;
A
#
# COMPACT_ATOMS: atom_id res chain seq x y z
N MET A 1 -24.61 23.48 25.33
CA MET A 1 -25.16 22.26 24.70
C MET A 1 -25.77 22.64 23.35
N SER A 2 -25.69 21.73 22.38
CA SER A 2 -26.04 21.88 20.95
C SER A 2 -24.96 22.53 20.06
N SER A 3 -23.80 21.88 19.93
CA SER A 3 -23.05 21.97 18.67
C SER A 3 -23.61 20.93 17.71
N THR A 4 -24.05 21.44 16.56
CA THR A 4 -24.52 20.71 15.40
C THR A 4 -23.72 19.44 15.10
N ASN A 5 -24.48 18.38 14.79
CA ASN A 5 -24.12 17.03 14.34
C ASN A 5 -23.27 16.98 13.04
N ALA A 6 -22.41 17.97 12.81
CA ALA A 6 -21.46 17.96 11.71
C ALA A 6 -20.39 16.92 12.03
N LYS A 7 -20.29 15.87 11.22
CA LYS A 7 -19.23 14.87 11.34
C LYS A 7 -17.88 15.55 11.16
N VAL A 8 -17.19 15.78 12.27
CA VAL A 8 -15.89 16.44 12.31
C VAL A 8 -14.83 15.46 11.82
N ARG A 9 -13.99 15.89 10.88
CA ARG A 9 -12.87 15.09 10.36
C ARG A 9 -11.55 15.77 10.71
N ILE A 10 -10.49 14.98 10.76
CA ILE A 10 -9.12 15.47 11.00
C ILE A 10 -8.25 15.19 9.78
N LYS A 11 -7.53 16.21 9.29
CA LYS A 11 -6.60 16.09 8.16
C LYS A 11 -5.49 15.09 8.51
N ARG A 12 -5.27 14.10 7.64
CA ARG A 12 -4.28 13.03 7.86
C ARG A 12 -3.27 12.91 6.73
N PHE A 13 -3.71 13.06 5.48
CA PHE A 13 -2.86 12.95 4.28
C PHE A 13 -2.90 14.22 3.43
N THR A 14 -1.75 14.61 2.88
CA THR A 14 -1.63 15.71 1.92
C THR A 14 -2.07 15.28 0.52
N ALA A 15 -2.39 16.22 -0.37
CA ALA A 15 -2.74 15.90 -1.75
C ALA A 15 -1.64 15.08 -2.46
N THR A 16 -0.37 15.42 -2.22
CA THR A 16 0.79 14.71 -2.77
C THR A 16 0.86 13.26 -2.29
N GLN A 17 0.66 13.00 -1.00
CA GLN A 17 0.65 11.63 -0.46
C GLN A 17 -0.47 10.77 -1.06
N ARG A 18 -1.64 11.39 -1.29
CA ARG A 18 -2.78 10.73 -1.93
C ARG A 18 -2.49 10.41 -3.39
N LEU A 19 -1.79 11.29 -4.09
CA LEU A 19 -1.35 11.06 -5.47
C LEU A 19 -0.34 9.92 -5.54
N PHE A 20 0.67 9.88 -4.66
CA PHE A 20 1.62 8.75 -4.61
C PHE A 20 0.90 7.42 -4.42
N HIS A 21 -0.06 7.37 -3.48
CA HIS A 21 -0.86 6.17 -3.28
C HIS A 21 -1.66 5.79 -4.52
N LEU A 22 -2.33 6.75 -5.17
CA LEU A 22 -3.11 6.48 -6.38
C LEU A 22 -2.24 5.93 -7.51
N VAL A 23 -1.09 6.55 -7.75
CA VAL A 23 -0.12 6.11 -8.76
C VAL A 23 0.34 4.68 -8.44
N LEU A 24 0.79 4.44 -7.21
CA LEU A 24 1.25 3.13 -6.77
C LEU A 24 0.16 2.06 -6.89
N MET A 25 -1.07 2.36 -6.47
CA MET A 25 -2.21 1.43 -6.56
C MET A 25 -2.48 1.03 -8.01
N VAL A 26 -2.53 2.00 -8.93
CA VAL A 26 -2.81 1.73 -10.35
C VAL A 26 -1.67 0.93 -10.99
N THR A 27 -0.42 1.35 -10.78
CA THR A 27 0.73 0.64 -11.35
C THR A 27 0.85 -0.77 -10.77
N PHE A 28 0.63 -0.96 -9.48
CA PHE A 28 0.70 -2.27 -8.83
C PHE A 28 -0.36 -3.24 -9.37
N LEU A 29 -1.59 -2.78 -9.60
CA LEU A 29 -2.64 -3.60 -10.21
C LEU A 29 -2.28 -3.99 -11.65
N ILE A 30 -1.72 -3.07 -12.44
CA ILE A 30 -1.27 -3.37 -13.81
C ILE A 30 -0.10 -4.36 -13.81
N GLN A 31 0.90 -4.18 -12.93
CA GLN A 31 2.03 -5.09 -12.77
C GLN A 31 1.56 -6.49 -12.37
N SER A 32 0.62 -6.58 -11.42
CA SER A 32 0.03 -7.85 -10.98
C SER A 32 -0.70 -8.54 -12.13
N ALA A 33 -1.53 -7.81 -12.89
CA ALA A 33 -2.31 -8.37 -13.99
C ALA A 33 -1.42 -8.84 -15.14
N THR A 34 -0.46 -8.02 -15.57
CA THR A 34 0.46 -8.38 -16.66
C THR A 34 1.44 -9.48 -16.26
N GLY A 35 1.90 -9.50 -15.01
CA GLY A 35 2.75 -10.57 -14.47
C GLY A 35 2.01 -11.91 -14.43
N LEU A 36 0.78 -11.93 -13.89
CA LEU A 36 -0.07 -13.12 -13.87
C LEU A 36 -0.46 -13.59 -15.27
N ALA A 37 -0.78 -12.66 -16.18
CA ALA A 37 -1.14 -12.99 -17.56
C ALA A 37 -0.05 -13.82 -18.25
N ARG A 38 1.22 -13.45 -18.03
CA ARG A 38 2.37 -14.18 -18.59
C ARG A 38 2.66 -15.47 -17.84
N MET A 39 2.59 -15.43 -16.51
CA MET A 39 2.83 -16.61 -15.67
C MET A 39 1.84 -17.74 -15.96
N TYR A 40 0.60 -17.41 -16.31
CA TYR A 40 -0.46 -18.38 -16.57
C TYR A 40 -0.94 -18.37 -18.03
N HIS A 41 -0.08 -18.01 -18.98
CA HIS A 41 -0.44 -17.86 -20.39
C HIS A 41 -0.97 -19.16 -21.03
N GLU A 42 -0.57 -20.32 -20.51
CA GLU A 42 -1.07 -21.64 -20.95
C GLU A 42 -2.53 -21.90 -20.52
N THR A 43 -3.12 -21.00 -19.73
CA THR A 43 -4.52 -21.10 -19.26
C THR A 43 -5.40 -20.06 -19.96
N ALA A 44 -6.67 -20.39 -20.16
CA ALA A 44 -7.65 -19.43 -20.69
C ALA A 44 -7.79 -18.17 -19.82
N TRP A 45 -7.59 -18.29 -18.50
CA TRP A 45 -7.63 -17.16 -17.58
C TRP A 45 -6.45 -16.20 -17.78
N GLY A 46 -5.22 -16.73 -17.87
CA GLY A 46 -4.03 -15.91 -18.15
C GLY A 46 -4.07 -15.27 -19.53
N GLN A 47 -4.56 -15.98 -20.55
CA GLN A 47 -4.84 -15.41 -21.88
C GLN A 47 -5.88 -14.30 -21.80
N GLY A 48 -6.96 -14.51 -21.05
CA GLY A 48 -7.99 -13.49 -20.81
C GLY A 48 -7.43 -12.22 -20.17
N LEU A 49 -6.57 -12.35 -19.15
CA LEU A 49 -5.85 -11.22 -18.57
C LEU A 49 -4.94 -10.54 -19.61
N GLY A 50 -4.18 -11.31 -20.38
CA GLY A 50 -3.25 -10.78 -21.38
C GLY A 50 -3.95 -10.04 -22.53
N ASN A 51 -5.15 -10.49 -22.93
CA ASN A 51 -5.92 -9.88 -24.00
C ASN A 51 -6.32 -8.42 -23.70
N ILE A 52 -6.49 -8.06 -22.43
CA ILE A 52 -6.73 -6.67 -22.00
C ILE A 52 -5.57 -5.76 -22.42
N PHE A 53 -4.36 -6.30 -22.46
CA PHE A 53 -3.13 -5.58 -22.80
C PHE A 53 -2.66 -5.83 -24.24
N GLY A 54 -3.41 -6.60 -25.05
CA GLY A 54 -3.05 -6.95 -26.43
C GLY A 54 -2.34 -8.29 -26.62
N GLY A 55 -2.38 -9.19 -25.64
CA GLY A 55 -1.81 -10.54 -25.70
C GLY A 55 -0.51 -10.70 -24.91
N PHE A 56 0.20 -11.82 -25.11
CA PHE A 56 1.38 -12.20 -24.32
C PHE A 56 2.55 -11.20 -24.45
N GLU A 57 2.95 -10.88 -25.69
CA GLU A 57 4.07 -9.96 -25.96
C GLU A 57 3.76 -8.51 -25.54
N ALA A 58 2.53 -8.07 -25.80
CA ALA A 58 2.10 -6.74 -25.37
C ALA A 58 2.01 -6.64 -23.84
N SER A 59 1.61 -7.72 -23.15
CA SER A 59 1.65 -7.79 -21.69
C SER A 59 3.06 -7.63 -21.13
N LEU A 60 4.09 -8.23 -21.76
CA LEU A 60 5.49 -8.02 -21.37
C LEU A 60 5.89 -6.55 -21.55
N THR A 61 5.52 -5.97 -22.69
CA THR A 61 5.85 -4.58 -23.02
C THR A 61 5.24 -3.63 -21.99
N VAL A 62 3.95 -3.78 -21.69
CA VAL A 62 3.26 -3.01 -20.65
C VAL A 62 3.90 -3.26 -19.28
N HIS A 63 4.22 -4.51 -18.93
CA HIS A 63 4.86 -4.85 -17.66
C HIS A 63 6.19 -4.11 -17.48
N VAL A 64 7.05 -4.11 -18.50
CA VAL A 64 8.36 -3.45 -18.43
C VAL A 64 8.21 -1.93 -18.31
N TYR A 65 7.41 -1.30 -19.18
CA TYR A 65 7.28 0.16 -19.16
C TYR A 65 6.58 0.67 -17.89
N VAL A 66 5.52 0.01 -17.44
CA VAL A 66 4.84 0.37 -16.19
C VAL A 66 5.74 0.08 -14.99
N GLY A 67 6.55 -0.98 -15.03
CA GLY A 67 7.54 -1.31 -14.00
C GLY A 67 8.61 -0.21 -13.88
N ILE A 68 9.19 0.21 -15.00
CA ILE A 68 10.16 1.34 -15.05
C ILE A 68 9.51 2.62 -14.51
N PHE A 69 8.29 2.94 -14.95
CA PHE A 69 7.56 4.09 -14.44
C PHE A 69 7.33 4.00 -12.92
N MET A 70 6.96 2.82 -12.41
CA MET A 70 6.75 2.59 -10.98
C MET A 70 8.05 2.75 -10.18
N ILE A 71 9.20 2.33 -10.72
CA ILE A 71 10.52 2.56 -10.12
C ILE A 71 10.84 4.06 -10.08
N CYS A 72 10.62 4.79 -11.18
CA CYS A 72 10.82 6.25 -11.20
C CYS A 72 9.91 6.96 -10.18
N ALA A 73 8.63 6.58 -10.11
CA ALA A 73 7.69 7.13 -9.14
C ALA A 73 8.12 6.82 -7.69
N PHE A 74 8.67 5.65 -7.43
CA PHE A 74 9.24 5.27 -6.13
C PHE A 74 10.46 6.12 -5.77
N VAL A 75 11.38 6.35 -6.71
CA VAL A 75 12.52 7.26 -6.50
C VAL A 75 12.04 8.68 -6.17
N VAL A 76 11.05 9.20 -6.90
CA VAL A 76 10.45 10.51 -6.63
C VAL A 76 9.81 10.55 -5.24
N HIS A 77 9.12 9.48 -4.83
CA HIS A 77 8.55 9.36 -3.47
C HIS A 77 9.64 9.38 -2.39
N VAL A 78 10.76 8.65 -2.58
CA VAL A 78 11.89 8.65 -1.65
C VAL A 78 12.51 10.05 -1.55
N LEU A 79 12.75 10.71 -2.67
CA LEU A 79 13.27 12.08 -2.69
C LEU A 79 12.31 13.05 -2.01
N TYR A 80 11.01 12.94 -2.28
CA TYR A 80 9.99 13.75 -1.60
C TYR A 80 10.00 13.53 -0.08
N ALA A 81 10.07 12.28 0.38
CA ALA A 81 10.10 11.95 1.80
C ALA A 81 11.36 12.52 2.47
N LEU A 82 12.53 12.39 1.84
CA LEU A 82 13.80 12.93 2.34
C LEU A 82 13.76 14.46 2.39
N LEU A 83 13.35 15.13 1.31
CA LEU A 83 13.24 16.59 1.27
C LEU A 83 12.26 17.12 2.32
N ASN A 84 11.10 16.48 2.45
CA ASN A 84 10.10 16.86 3.45
C ASN A 84 10.65 16.68 4.87
N MET A 85 11.49 15.68 5.10
CA MET A 85 12.17 15.45 6.36
C MET A 85 13.20 16.54 6.67
N PHE A 86 14.02 16.92 5.68
CA PHE A 86 15.02 17.99 5.83
C PHE A 86 14.39 19.37 6.02
N ILE A 87 13.39 19.73 5.21
CA ILE A 87 12.73 21.04 5.22
C ILE A 87 11.96 21.25 6.53
N ASN A 88 11.14 20.28 6.92
CA ASN A 88 10.31 20.42 8.12
C ASN A 88 11.04 20.03 9.41
N ARG A 89 12.33 19.66 9.32
CA ARG A 89 13.16 19.17 10.43
C ARG A 89 12.48 18.08 11.25
N THR A 90 11.64 17.27 10.61
CA THR A 90 10.97 16.16 11.29
C THR A 90 12.03 15.10 11.55
N GLY A 91 12.43 14.93 12.80
CA GLY A 91 13.46 13.95 13.15
C GLY A 91 13.10 12.53 12.68
N LEU A 92 14.10 11.76 12.25
CA LEU A 92 13.95 10.37 11.80
C LEU A 92 13.18 9.49 12.80
N PHE A 93 13.30 9.77 14.10
CA PHE A 93 12.67 8.99 15.16
C PHE A 93 11.51 9.71 15.86
N GLY A 94 11.04 10.81 15.27
CA GLY A 94 9.89 11.57 15.78
C GLY A 94 8.59 10.75 15.84
N PRO A 95 7.56 11.25 16.52
CA PRO A 95 6.30 10.54 16.67
C PRO A 95 5.54 10.33 15.35
N ASP A 96 5.73 11.24 14.39
CA ASP A 96 5.15 11.18 13.05
C ASP A 96 6.02 10.40 12.05
N SER A 97 7.12 9.79 12.50
CA SER A 97 7.99 8.98 11.65
C SER A 97 7.34 7.66 11.26
N LEU A 98 7.52 7.28 9.99
CA LEU A 98 7.17 5.98 9.45
C LEU A 98 8.24 4.92 9.70
N LEU A 99 9.38 5.27 10.30
CA LEU A 99 10.39 4.28 10.67
C LEU A 99 9.87 3.37 11.80
N PRO A 100 10.02 2.04 11.67
CA PRO A 100 9.76 1.10 12.75
C PRO A 100 10.74 1.36 13.90
N ARG A 101 10.22 1.31 15.12
CA ARG A 101 10.97 1.51 16.37
C ARG A 101 10.66 0.36 17.32
N MET A 102 11.52 0.16 18.32
CA MET A 102 11.25 -0.81 19.40
C MET A 102 9.94 -0.52 20.15
N ALA A 103 9.47 0.73 20.14
CA ALA A 103 8.15 1.08 20.65
C ALA A 103 7.00 0.41 19.88
N ASP A 104 7.14 0.23 18.56
CA ASP A 104 6.11 -0.39 17.71
C ASP A 104 5.97 -1.88 18.04
N LEU A 105 7.06 -2.58 18.37
CA LEU A 105 7.03 -3.98 18.86
C LEU A 105 6.32 -4.09 20.22
N ARG A 106 6.60 -3.18 21.15
CA ARG A 106 5.90 -3.13 22.45
C ARG A 106 4.41 -2.82 22.26
N GLN A 107 4.05 -1.96 21.31
CA GLN A 107 2.67 -1.68 20.96
C GLN A 107 1.99 -2.90 20.36
N ALA A 108 2.66 -3.65 19.47
CA ALA A 108 2.14 -4.91 18.92
C ALA A 108 1.86 -5.94 20.03
N ALA A 109 2.80 -6.16 20.94
CA ALA A 109 2.62 -7.07 22.08
C ALA A 109 1.45 -6.64 23.00
N ARG A 110 1.34 -5.34 23.29
CA ARG A 110 0.20 -4.79 24.05
C ARG A 110 -1.12 -4.94 23.30
N HIS A 111 -1.10 -4.78 21.97
CA HIS A 111 -2.29 -4.94 21.14
C HIS A 111 -2.78 -6.39 21.16
N VAL A 112 -1.86 -7.37 21.08
CA VAL A 112 -2.18 -8.79 21.27
C VAL A 112 -2.75 -9.03 22.67
N GLY A 113 -2.13 -8.48 23.71
CA GLY A 113 -2.67 -8.55 25.07
C GLY A 113 -4.08 -7.96 25.18
N TRP A 114 -4.37 -6.85 24.50
CA TRP A 114 -5.70 -6.25 24.45
C TRP A 114 -6.72 -7.13 23.72
N ILE A 115 -6.35 -7.75 22.60
CA ILE A 115 -7.20 -8.71 21.87
C ILE A 115 -7.55 -9.90 22.78
N LEU A 116 -6.60 -10.36 23.61
CA LEU A 116 -6.79 -11.43 24.59
C LEU A 116 -7.48 -10.96 25.89
N GLY A 117 -7.84 -9.68 26.02
CA GLY A 117 -8.46 -9.12 27.23
C GLY A 117 -7.50 -8.92 28.42
N LEU A 118 -6.19 -9.09 28.22
CA LEU A 118 -5.15 -9.03 29.25
C LEU A 118 -4.53 -7.63 29.41
N ALA A 119 -4.79 -6.71 28.48
CA ALA A 119 -4.26 -5.36 28.51
C ALA A 119 -5.27 -4.32 28.01
N LYS A 120 -5.04 -3.05 28.34
CA LYS A 120 -5.77 -1.93 27.73
C LYS A 120 -5.30 -1.70 26.30
N HIS A 121 -6.18 -1.14 25.46
CA HIS A 121 -5.85 -0.79 24.08
C HIS A 121 -4.58 0.10 24.06
N PRO A 122 -3.57 -0.20 23.21
CA PRO A 122 -2.35 0.57 23.18
C PRO A 122 -2.62 2.03 22.80
N PRO A 123 -1.94 3.01 23.43
CA PRO A 123 -2.07 4.42 23.07
C PRO A 123 -1.30 4.67 21.78
N LEU A 124 -1.92 4.39 20.64
CA LEU A 124 -1.29 4.52 19.34
C LEU A 124 -1.17 5.99 18.93
N ASP A 125 -0.06 6.27 18.26
CA ASP A 125 0.24 7.55 17.65
C ASP A 125 -0.32 7.63 16.22
N ARG A 126 0.01 8.67 15.47
CA ARG A 126 -0.46 8.96 14.10
C ARG A 126 -0.35 7.74 13.17
N TRP A 127 0.73 6.97 13.33
CA TRP A 127 1.00 5.73 12.61
C TRP A 127 0.99 4.54 13.57
N GLY A 128 0.25 3.50 13.19
CA GLY A 128 0.17 2.26 13.95
C GLY A 128 1.30 1.34 13.53
N TYR A 129 1.69 0.41 14.40
CA TYR A 129 2.75 -0.54 14.06
C TYR A 129 2.44 -1.31 12.76
N TRP A 130 1.16 -1.65 12.53
CA TRP A 130 0.73 -2.36 11.32
C TRP A 130 0.76 -1.47 10.08
N GLU A 131 0.45 -0.18 10.17
CA GLU A 131 0.53 0.75 9.04
C GLU A 131 1.98 1.01 8.64
N LYS A 132 2.89 1.06 9.62
CA LYS A 132 4.33 1.13 9.34
C LYS A 132 4.82 -0.15 8.69
N PHE A 133 4.38 -1.30 9.21
CA PHE A 133 4.72 -2.59 8.63
C PHE A 133 4.24 -2.69 7.17
N ASP A 134 2.99 -2.32 6.89
CA ASP A 134 2.40 -2.29 5.55
C ASP A 134 3.18 -1.35 4.62
N TYR A 135 3.52 -0.13 5.07
CA TYR A 135 4.36 0.80 4.32
C TYR A 135 5.74 0.20 3.97
N TRP A 136 6.41 -0.43 4.94
CA TRP A 136 7.74 -0.99 4.74
C TRP A 136 7.73 -2.30 3.95
N ALA A 137 6.70 -3.14 4.09
CA ALA A 137 6.53 -4.34 3.30
C ALA A 137 6.52 -3.99 1.80
N VAL A 138 5.76 -2.97 1.42
CA VAL A 138 5.76 -2.46 0.04
C VAL A 138 7.09 -1.82 -0.32
N PHE A 139 7.68 -1.02 0.57
CA PHE A 139 8.97 -0.35 0.31
C PHE A 139 10.08 -1.36 -0.01
N TRP A 140 10.18 -2.46 0.74
CA TRP A 140 11.14 -3.54 0.48
C TRP A 140 10.82 -4.28 -0.81
N GLY A 141 9.55 -4.61 -1.04
CA GLY A 141 9.11 -5.25 -2.28
C GLY A 141 9.45 -4.42 -3.52
N MET A 142 9.33 -3.09 -3.45
CA MET A 142 9.73 -2.17 -4.53
C MET A 142 11.22 -2.27 -4.87
N VAL A 143 12.09 -2.42 -3.87
CA VAL A 143 13.54 -2.55 -4.09
C VAL A 143 13.86 -3.91 -4.73
N ILE A 144 13.29 -4.99 -4.22
CA ILE A 144 13.55 -6.35 -4.70
C ILE A 144 12.97 -6.55 -6.10
N LEU A 145 11.68 -6.25 -6.30
CA LEU A 145 11.00 -6.37 -7.59
C LEU A 145 11.56 -5.40 -8.62
N GLY A 146 11.81 -4.15 -8.23
CA GLY A 146 12.39 -3.16 -9.13
C GLY A 146 13.79 -3.56 -9.59
N GLY A 147 14.65 -3.97 -8.65
CA GLY A 147 16.00 -4.42 -8.96
C GLY A 147 16.03 -5.66 -9.84
N THR A 148 15.35 -6.72 -9.43
CA THR A 148 15.28 -7.96 -10.22
C THR A 148 14.57 -7.78 -11.55
N GLY A 149 13.52 -6.95 -11.60
CA GLY A 149 12.78 -6.63 -12.82
C GLY A 149 13.62 -5.91 -13.86
N LEU A 150 14.47 -4.95 -13.44
CA LEU A 150 15.39 -4.28 -14.36
C LEU A 150 16.46 -5.23 -14.92
N LEU A 151 16.96 -6.15 -14.11
CA LEU A 151 17.90 -7.18 -14.57
C LEU A 151 17.27 -8.06 -15.66
N LEU A 152 16.01 -8.46 -15.44
CA LEU A 152 15.25 -9.34 -16.33
C LEU A 152 14.69 -8.61 -17.57
N ALA A 153 14.44 -7.31 -17.49
CA ALA A 153 14.01 -6.49 -18.62
C ALA A 153 15.14 -6.30 -19.65
N TYR A 154 16.39 -6.27 -19.19
CA TYR A 154 17.58 -6.09 -20.03
C TYR A 154 18.63 -7.19 -19.80
N PRO A 155 18.31 -8.47 -20.09
CA PRO A 155 19.14 -9.60 -19.69
C PRO A 155 20.51 -9.61 -20.38
N LEU A 156 20.59 -9.20 -21.65
CA LEU A 156 21.86 -9.09 -22.40
C LEU A 156 22.80 -8.03 -21.83
N ALA A 157 22.25 -6.89 -21.38
CA ALA A 157 23.04 -5.86 -20.70
C ALA A 157 23.46 -6.35 -19.31
N SER A 158 22.56 -7.01 -18.60
CA SER A 158 22.79 -7.52 -17.24
C SER A 158 23.83 -8.65 -17.22
N SER A 159 23.92 -9.48 -18.25
CA SER A 159 24.93 -10.54 -18.36
C SER A 159 26.38 -10.03 -18.45
N ASN A 160 26.59 -8.75 -18.73
CA ASN A 160 27.93 -8.14 -18.66
C ASN A 160 28.39 -7.93 -17.20
N TYR A 161 27.46 -7.93 -16.24
CA TYR A 161 27.73 -7.67 -14.83
C TYR A 161 27.52 -8.91 -13.95
N MET A 162 26.84 -9.95 -14.44
CA MET A 162 26.61 -11.18 -13.69
C MET A 162 26.56 -12.42 -14.59
N PRO A 163 26.94 -13.60 -14.05
CA PRO A 163 26.82 -14.87 -14.77
C PRO A 163 25.35 -15.26 -14.99
N GLY A 164 25.09 -16.10 -16.00
CA GLY A 164 23.72 -16.52 -16.36
C GLY A 164 22.92 -17.17 -15.23
N TRP A 165 23.56 -17.90 -14.31
CA TRP A 165 22.87 -18.45 -13.14
C TRP A 165 22.31 -17.35 -12.21
N GLY A 166 22.95 -16.17 -12.18
CA GLY A 166 22.47 -15.01 -11.43
C GLY A 166 21.14 -14.48 -11.97
N LEU A 167 20.94 -14.50 -13.29
CA LEU A 167 19.66 -14.14 -13.91
C LEU A 167 18.55 -15.15 -13.55
N ASN A 168 18.89 -16.45 -13.45
CA ASN A 168 17.93 -17.46 -12.99
C ASN A 168 17.50 -17.22 -11.52
N VAL A 169 18.44 -16.83 -10.66
CA VAL A 169 18.14 -16.44 -9.28
C VAL A 169 17.28 -15.18 -9.25
N ALA A 170 17.60 -14.16 -10.04
CA ALA A 170 16.81 -12.94 -10.15
C ALA A 170 15.37 -13.24 -10.60
N PHE A 171 15.19 -14.12 -11.58
CA PHE A 171 13.86 -14.57 -12.02
C PHE A 171 13.07 -15.24 -10.91
N TRP A 172 13.70 -16.16 -10.16
CA TRP A 172 13.07 -16.82 -9.03
C TRP A 172 12.66 -15.86 -7.92
N VAL A 173 13.57 -14.96 -7.53
CA VAL A 173 13.32 -13.94 -6.51
C VAL A 173 12.20 -13.00 -6.95
N HIS A 174 12.24 -12.51 -8.21
CA HIS A 174 11.20 -11.63 -8.75
C HIS A 174 9.83 -12.28 -8.67
N ARG A 175 9.72 -13.54 -9.09
CA ARG A 175 8.44 -14.26 -9.09
C ARG A 175 7.90 -14.49 -7.68
N ILE A 176 8.74 -14.96 -6.75
CA ILE A 176 8.33 -15.21 -5.36
C ILE A 176 7.92 -13.90 -4.69
N GLU A 177 8.73 -12.86 -4.82
CA GLU A 177 8.44 -11.56 -4.22
C GLU A 177 7.15 -10.95 -4.81
N ALA A 178 6.88 -11.14 -6.10
CA ALA A 178 5.65 -10.65 -6.72
C ALA A 178 4.41 -11.29 -6.09
N ILE A 179 4.46 -12.61 -5.87
CA ILE A 179 3.38 -13.34 -5.19
C ILE A 179 3.23 -12.88 -3.74
N LEU A 180 4.35 -12.73 -3.00
CA LEU A 180 4.32 -12.25 -1.62
C LEU A 180 3.72 -10.84 -1.53
N ALA A 181 4.12 -9.93 -2.42
CA ALA A 181 3.58 -8.58 -2.50
C ALA A 181 2.06 -8.59 -2.81
N MET A 182 1.63 -9.41 -3.78
CA MET A 182 0.21 -9.56 -4.10
C MET A 182 -0.60 -10.12 -2.93
N VAL A 183 -0.11 -11.15 -2.25
CA VAL A 183 -0.78 -11.71 -1.06
C VAL A 183 -0.85 -10.67 0.04
N HIS A 184 0.24 -9.93 0.29
CA HIS A 184 0.24 -8.86 1.29
C HIS A 184 -0.81 -7.79 0.98
N ILE A 185 -0.85 -7.29 -0.25
CA ILE A 185 -1.78 -6.22 -0.64
C ILE A 185 -3.22 -6.73 -0.72
N PHE A 186 -3.47 -7.83 -1.43
CA PHE A 186 -4.83 -8.31 -1.69
C PHE A 186 -5.49 -8.96 -0.47
N VAL A 187 -4.69 -9.44 0.49
CA VAL A 187 -5.22 -10.02 1.73
C VAL A 187 -5.09 -9.04 2.88
N ILE A 188 -3.87 -8.69 3.28
CA ILE A 188 -3.64 -7.95 4.53
C ILE A 188 -4.06 -6.49 4.37
N HIS A 189 -3.55 -5.79 3.36
CA HIS A 189 -3.86 -4.38 3.15
C HIS A 189 -5.35 -4.17 2.89
N PHE A 190 -5.96 -4.94 1.96
CA PHE A 190 -7.40 -4.85 1.70
C PHE A 190 -8.25 -5.21 2.92
N PHE A 191 -7.87 -6.21 3.72
CA PHE A 191 -8.59 -6.50 4.96
C PHE A 191 -8.57 -5.31 5.92
N ILE A 192 -7.39 -4.74 6.17
CA ILE A 192 -7.23 -3.59 7.07
C ILE A 192 -8.00 -2.37 6.56
N ALA A 193 -7.95 -2.12 5.26
CA ALA A 193 -8.60 -0.98 4.63
C ALA A 193 -10.12 -1.14 4.50
N HIS A 194 -10.66 -2.34 4.30
CA HIS A 194 -12.09 -2.54 3.97
C HIS A 194 -12.90 -3.27 5.03
N LEU A 195 -12.29 -4.18 5.78
CA LEU A 195 -13.02 -5.12 6.65
C LEU A 195 -12.88 -4.81 8.15
N ARG A 196 -12.01 -3.87 8.54
CA ARG A 196 -11.92 -3.42 9.94
C ARG A 196 -13.22 -2.73 10.37
N ARG A 197 -13.78 -3.09 11.52
CA ARG A 197 -15.07 -2.57 12.03
C ARG A 197 -15.21 -1.05 11.96
N SER A 198 -14.16 -0.33 12.33
CA SER A 198 -14.12 1.15 12.34
C SER A 198 -14.14 1.78 10.94
N ASN A 199 -13.74 1.01 9.94
CA ASN A 199 -13.60 1.46 8.55
C ASN A 199 -14.58 0.78 7.60
N PHE A 200 -15.36 -0.21 8.04
CA PHE A 200 -16.28 -0.94 7.18
C PHE A 200 -17.32 0.02 6.57
N PRO A 201 -17.58 -0.06 5.25
CA PRO A 201 -17.09 -1.08 4.31
C PRO A 201 -15.80 -0.70 3.56
N MET A 202 -15.25 0.49 3.81
CA MET A 202 -14.00 0.99 3.24
C MET A 202 -13.45 2.22 3.99
N ASP A 203 -12.17 2.21 4.30
CA ASP A 203 -11.42 3.37 4.75
C ASP A 203 -11.25 4.37 3.60
N ARG A 204 -11.90 5.53 3.74
CA ARG A 204 -11.84 6.60 2.73
C ARG A 204 -10.73 7.60 3.01
N THR A 205 -9.94 7.41 4.07
CA THR A 205 -9.01 8.42 4.58
C THR A 205 -7.93 8.76 3.57
N ILE A 206 -7.37 7.77 2.86
CA ILE A 206 -6.37 8.02 1.81
C ILE A 206 -6.99 8.72 0.58
N PHE A 207 -8.25 8.45 0.26
CA PHE A 207 -8.90 9.10 -0.87
C PHE A 207 -9.39 10.50 -0.57
N GLN A 208 -9.77 10.80 0.68
CA GLN A 208 -10.28 12.12 1.09
C GLN A 208 -9.19 13.04 1.64
N GLY A 209 -8.14 12.48 2.23
CA GLY A 209 -7.10 13.20 2.96
C GLY A 209 -7.38 13.45 4.43
N SER A 210 -8.56 13.07 4.94
CA SER A 210 -8.96 13.25 6.33
C SER A 210 -9.58 11.99 6.90
N ALA A 211 -9.42 11.77 8.21
CA ALA A 211 -9.99 10.66 8.98
C ALA A 211 -11.19 11.13 9.82
N ASP A 212 -12.07 10.20 10.21
CA ASP A 212 -13.15 10.52 11.16
C ASP A 212 -12.55 10.80 12.54
N LEU A 213 -12.89 11.95 13.14
CA LEU A 213 -12.30 12.35 14.42
C LEU A 213 -12.68 11.38 15.54
N ARG A 214 -13.92 10.89 15.59
CA ARG A 214 -14.37 9.96 16.63
C ARG A 214 -13.66 8.61 16.54
N VAL A 215 -13.42 8.14 15.32
CA VAL A 215 -12.61 6.93 15.11
C VAL A 215 -11.18 7.16 15.56
N ALA A 216 -10.60 8.33 15.22
CA ALA A 216 -9.26 8.69 15.65
C ALA A 216 -9.13 8.83 17.18
N GLU A 217 -10.17 9.27 17.90
CA GLU A 217 -10.17 9.31 19.38
C GLU A 217 -9.99 7.94 20.01
N HIS A 218 -10.59 6.91 19.41
CA HIS A 218 -10.48 5.54 19.90
C HIS A 218 -9.21 4.83 19.40
N GLU A 219 -8.90 4.94 18.10
CA GLU A 219 -7.77 4.22 17.51
C GLU A 219 -6.42 4.92 17.76
N ARG A 220 -6.41 6.26 17.93
CA ARG A 220 -5.21 7.11 17.91
C ARG A 220 -5.15 8.11 19.08
N PRO A 221 -5.40 7.68 20.33
CA PRO A 221 -5.53 8.61 21.45
C PRO A 221 -4.25 9.40 21.73
N ALA A 222 -3.06 8.81 21.54
CA ALA A 222 -1.80 9.51 21.77
C ALA A 222 -1.54 10.62 20.73
N TRP A 223 -1.99 10.40 19.49
CA TRP A 223 -1.89 11.40 18.43
C TRP A 223 -2.73 12.64 18.75
N LEU A 224 -4.00 12.43 19.13
CA LEU A 224 -4.90 13.54 19.46
C LEU A 224 -4.49 14.26 20.74
N ALA A 225 -4.01 13.54 21.76
CA ALA A 225 -3.47 14.14 22.97
C ALA A 225 -2.33 15.11 22.65
N ARG A 226 -1.35 14.67 21.84
CA ARG A 226 -0.24 15.53 21.40
C ARG A 226 -0.72 16.76 20.63
N LEU A 227 -1.67 16.59 19.70
CA LEU A 227 -2.20 17.72 18.91
C LEU A 227 -2.98 18.73 19.77
N LYS A 228 -3.62 18.25 20.83
CA LYS A 228 -4.34 19.10 21.79
C LYS A 228 -3.36 19.86 22.67
N GLU A 229 -2.32 19.20 23.17
CA GLU A 229 -1.23 19.81 23.94
C GLU A 229 -0.47 20.87 23.14
N SER A 230 -0.25 20.63 21.83
CA SER A 230 0.44 21.58 20.95
C SER A 230 -0.46 22.71 20.41
N GLY A 231 -1.76 22.69 20.72
CA GLY A 231 -2.73 23.67 20.18
C GLY A 231 -2.97 23.57 18.68
N GLN A 232 -2.55 22.48 18.03
CA GLN A 232 -2.66 22.29 16.57
C GLN A 232 -3.95 21.58 16.15
N LEU A 233 -4.68 20.96 17.09
CA LEU A 233 -5.87 20.16 16.79
C LEU A 233 -6.91 20.94 15.97
N ASP A 234 -7.25 22.15 16.39
CA ASP A 234 -8.31 22.94 15.73
C ASP A 234 -7.93 23.33 14.29
N GLN A 235 -6.64 23.50 14.01
CA GLN A 235 -6.13 23.80 12.66
C GLN A 235 -6.19 22.60 11.71
N MET A 236 -6.27 21.38 12.26
CA MET A 236 -6.35 20.14 11.49
C MET A 236 -7.79 19.66 11.29
N ILE A 237 -8.76 20.28 11.96
CA ILE A 237 -10.16 19.97 11.79
C ILE A 237 -10.65 20.45 10.42
N VAL A 238 -11.30 19.55 9.69
CA VAL A 238 -11.86 19.81 8.36
C VAL A 238 -13.27 19.26 8.26
N GLY A 239 -14.07 19.87 7.39
CA GLY A 239 -15.42 19.39 7.07
C GLY A 239 -15.42 18.09 6.27
N GLU A 240 -16.59 17.46 6.17
CA GLU A 240 -16.78 16.33 5.28
C GLU A 240 -16.68 16.73 3.80
N VAL A 241 -16.14 15.83 2.98
CA VAL A 241 -16.20 15.98 1.53
C VAL A 241 -17.63 15.74 1.00
N PRO A 242 -18.02 16.38 -0.13
CA PRO A 242 -19.33 16.20 -0.74
C PRO A 242 -19.69 14.73 -1.02
N VAL A 243 -20.98 14.39 -0.92
CA VAL A 243 -21.52 13.03 -1.12
C VAL A 243 -21.03 12.40 -2.42
N PHE A 244 -21.09 13.14 -3.53
CA PHE A 244 -20.66 12.66 -4.84
C PHE A 244 -19.19 12.20 -4.84
N LYS A 245 -18.26 12.99 -4.27
CA LYS A 245 -16.85 12.61 -4.17
C LYS A 245 -16.65 11.35 -3.33
N ARG A 246 -17.44 11.18 -2.27
CA ARG A 246 -17.41 9.97 -1.44
C ARG A 246 -17.84 8.72 -2.22
N ALA A 247 -18.88 8.85 -3.05
CA ALA A 247 -19.32 7.77 -3.92
C ALA A 247 -18.22 7.38 -4.92
N VAL A 248 -17.58 8.35 -5.57
CA VAL A 248 -16.44 8.11 -6.47
C VAL A 248 -15.31 7.36 -5.77
N PHE A 249 -14.92 7.78 -4.56
CA PHE A 249 -13.86 7.10 -3.81
C PHE A 249 -14.23 5.65 -3.47
N LEU A 250 -15.48 5.39 -3.09
CA LEU A 250 -15.95 4.03 -2.85
C LEU A 250 -15.89 3.17 -4.11
N VAL A 251 -16.33 3.70 -5.25
CA VAL A 251 -16.27 2.98 -6.53
C VAL A 251 -14.83 2.63 -6.88
N ILE A 252 -13.89 3.59 -6.77
CA ILE A 252 -12.47 3.35 -7.05
C ILE A 252 -11.90 2.27 -6.12
N GLY A 253 -12.14 2.37 -4.82
CA GLY A 253 -11.61 1.41 -3.85
C GLY A 253 -12.21 0.01 -4.03
N PHE A 254 -13.52 -0.11 -4.24
CA PHE A 254 -14.14 -1.41 -4.50
C PHE A 254 -13.73 -2.01 -5.84
N ALA A 255 -13.52 -1.19 -6.88
CA ALA A 255 -12.98 -1.67 -8.15
C ALA A 255 -11.56 -2.24 -7.98
N ALA A 256 -10.69 -1.56 -7.21
CA ALA A 256 -9.36 -2.04 -6.89
C ALA A 256 -9.40 -3.36 -6.10
N VAL A 257 -10.30 -3.46 -5.12
CA VAL A 257 -10.51 -4.71 -4.36
C VAL A 257 -11.02 -5.83 -5.25
N ALA A 258 -12.03 -5.57 -6.08
CA ALA A 258 -12.58 -6.56 -7.00
C ALA A 258 -11.51 -7.08 -7.97
N ALA A 259 -10.69 -6.19 -8.53
CA ALA A 259 -9.58 -6.56 -9.40
C ALA A 259 -8.53 -7.41 -8.66
N GLY A 260 -8.10 -7.00 -7.46
CA GLY A 260 -7.13 -7.75 -6.68
C GLY A 260 -7.65 -9.11 -6.20
N VAL A 261 -8.92 -9.19 -5.77
CA VAL A 261 -9.56 -10.46 -5.39
C VAL A 261 -9.71 -11.38 -6.61
N TYR A 262 -10.10 -10.86 -7.77
CA TYR A 262 -10.14 -11.63 -9.01
C TYR A 262 -8.76 -12.22 -9.36
N MET A 263 -7.70 -11.40 -9.28
CA MET A 263 -6.32 -11.83 -9.52
C MET A 263 -5.85 -12.86 -8.49
N LEU A 264 -6.17 -12.65 -7.20
CA LEU A 264 -5.81 -13.56 -6.13
C LEU A 264 -6.48 -14.93 -6.31
N ILE A 265 -7.79 -14.95 -6.54
CA ILE A 265 -8.56 -16.19 -6.71
C ILE A 265 -8.08 -16.92 -7.96
N GLY A 266 -7.94 -16.24 -9.10
CA GLY A 266 -7.45 -16.87 -10.32
C GLY A 266 -6.03 -17.42 -10.16
N GLY A 267 -5.15 -16.68 -9.49
CA GLY A 267 -3.79 -17.15 -9.17
C GLY A 267 -3.78 -18.38 -8.26
N LEU A 268 -4.69 -18.47 -7.28
CA LEU A 268 -4.82 -19.64 -6.40
C LEU A 268 -5.39 -20.86 -7.13
N VAL A 269 -6.44 -20.66 -7.93
CA VAL A 269 -7.09 -21.74 -8.70
C VAL A 269 -6.11 -22.36 -9.70
N HIS A 270 -5.26 -21.54 -10.32
CA HIS A 270 -4.29 -22.00 -11.32
C HIS A 270 -2.90 -22.30 -10.75
N ALA A 271 -2.65 -22.13 -9.45
CA ALA A 271 -1.34 -22.38 -8.83
C ALA A 271 -0.72 -23.77 -9.15
N PRO A 272 -1.48 -24.87 -9.28
CA PRO A 272 -0.91 -26.17 -9.68
C PRO A 272 -0.38 -26.22 -11.12
N LEU A 273 -0.77 -25.25 -11.96
CA LEU A 273 -0.43 -25.18 -13.38
C LEU A 273 0.81 -24.30 -13.65
N ILE A 274 1.52 -23.88 -12.61
CA ILE A 274 2.78 -23.14 -12.77
C ILE A 274 3.78 -24.08 -13.44
N THR A 275 4.11 -23.78 -14.70
CA THR A 275 5.21 -24.43 -15.41
C THR A 275 6.51 -23.82 -14.89
N TRP A 276 7.24 -24.56 -14.06
CA TRP A 276 8.50 -24.12 -13.46
C TRP A 276 9.63 -24.01 -14.47
#